data_AF-A0A0B1S035-F1
#
_entry.id   AF-A0A0B1S035-F1
#
_cell.length_a   1.000
_cell.length_b   1.000
_cell.length_c   1.000
_cell.angle_alpha   90.00
_cell.angle_beta   90.00
_cell.angle_gamma   90.00
#
_symmetry.space_group_name_H-M   'P 1'
#
loop_
_entity.id
_entity.type
_entity.pdbx_description
1 polymer ?
#
loop_
_entity_poly.entity_id
_entity_poly.type
_entity_poly.pdbx_seq_one_letter_code
_entity_poly.pdbx_strand_id
1 'polypeptide(L)' 'MKHEGRLRFDPQRCLELRKMREMENDSLNRFIGMCLDGPQLLSVWKFCSRGSLNDIIVKGSMTMDSFFIFSLMRDIAN' A
#
# COMPACT_ATOMS: atom_id res chain seq x y z
N MET A 1 -34.39 -5.80 -5.89
CA MET A 1 -33.72 -7.02 -5.40
C MET A 1 -32.36 -7.09 -6.11
N LYS A 2 -31.34 -6.39 -5.58
CA LYS A 2 -30.02 -6.28 -6.22
C LYS A 2 -29.15 -7.43 -5.75
N HIS A 3 -29.23 -8.57 -6.44
CA HIS A 3 -28.15 -9.55 -6.40
C HIS A 3 -27.04 -9.01 -7.30
N GLU A 4 -26.29 -8.01 -6.80
CA GLU A 4 -25.01 -7.65 -7.40
C GLU A 4 -24.14 -8.91 -7.32
N GLY A 5 -23.80 -9.46 -8.48
CA GLY A 5 -22.97 -10.65 -8.57
C GLY A 5 -21.68 -10.41 -7.79
N ARG A 6 -21.31 -11.34 -6.90
CA ARG A 6 -20.05 -11.26 -6.17
C ARG A 6 -18.92 -11.15 -7.19
N LEU A 7 -18.16 -10.06 -7.10
CA LEU A 7 -17.04 -9.81 -7.99
C LEU A 7 -15.96 -10.83 -7.67
N ARG A 8 -15.78 -11.81 -8.57
CA ARG A 8 -14.74 -12.81 -8.46
C ARG A 8 -13.58 -12.41 -9.35
N PHE A 9 -12.39 -12.40 -8.76
CA PHE A 9 -11.18 -12.30 -9.53
C PHE A 9 -10.88 -13.62 -10.24
N ASP A 10 -10.31 -13.51 -11.42
CA ASP A 10 -9.72 -14.66 -12.09
C ASP A 10 -8.53 -15.20 -11.26
N PRO A 11 -8.12 -16.46 -11.50
CA PRO A 11 -7.04 -17.09 -10.76
C PRO A 11 -5.71 -16.32 -10.82
N GLN A 12 -5.42 -15.64 -11.94
CA GLN A 12 -4.18 -14.90 -12.14
C GLN A 12 -4.13 -13.66 -11.23
N ARG A 13 -5.22 -12.90 -11.15
CA ARG A 13 -5.36 -11.79 -10.19
C ARG A 13 -5.27 -12.28 -8.75
N CYS A 14 -5.87 -13.42 -8.42
CA CYS A 14 -5.75 -14.00 -7.08
C CYS A 14 -4.29 -14.34 -6.73
N LEU A 15 -3.51 -14.82 -7.71
CA LEU A 15 -2.09 -15.11 -7.54
C LEU A 15 -1.28 -13.83 -7.29
N GLU A 16 -1.55 -12.77 -8.05
CA GLU A 16 -0.89 -11.47 -7.88
C GLU A 16 -1.16 -10.87 -6.50
N LEU A 17 -2.41 -10.94 -6.02
CA LEU A 17 -2.76 -10.46 -4.68
C LEU A 17 -2.09 -11.28 -3.57
N ARG A 18 -1.90 -12.60 -3.77
CA ARG A 18 -1.11 -13.40 -2.82
C ARG A 18 0.35 -12.99 -2.82
N LYS A 19 0.96 -12.80 -4.00
CA LYS A 19 2.34 -12.31 -4.12
C LYS A 19 2.52 -10.96 -3.42
N MET A 20 1.57 -10.04 -3.59
CA MET A 20 1.57 -8.75 -2.88
C MET A 20 1.48 -8.92 -1.36
N ARG A 21 0.70 -9.88 -0.87
CA ARG A 21 0.55 -10.16 0.57
C ARG A 21 1.79 -10.81 1.18
N GLU A 22 2.50 -11.63 0.40
CA GLU A 22 3.73 -12.31 0.79
C GLU A 22 4.97 -11.39 0.71
N MET A 23 4.86 -10.28 0.00
CA MET A 23 5.92 -9.27 -0.11
C MET A 23 6.05 -8.50 1.22
N GLU A 24 6.98 -8.95 2.06
CA GLU A 24 7.37 -8.27 3.29
C GLU A 24 8.74 -7.61 3.10
N ASN A 25 8.75 -6.27 3.07
CA ASN A 25 9.94 -5.44 3.06
C ASN A 25 9.64 -4.20 3.92
N ASP A 26 10.60 -3.77 4.74
CA ASP A 26 10.47 -2.63 5.64
C ASP A 26 10.26 -1.29 4.89
N SER A 27 10.79 -1.19 3.67
CA SER A 27 10.65 -0.02 2.78
C SER A 27 9.35 -0.02 1.98
N LEU A 28 8.58 -1.11 1.99
CA LEU A 28 7.31 -1.21 1.26
C LEU A 28 6.12 -1.13 2.20
N ASN A 29 5.08 -0.39 1.78
CA ASN A 29 3.84 -0.40 2.54
C ASN A 29 3.15 -1.76 2.41
N ARG A 30 2.99 -2.45 3.55
CA ARG A 30 2.46 -3.80 3.61
C ARG A 30 1.01 -3.86 3.12
N PHE A 31 0.79 -4.67 2.08
CA PHE A 31 -0.54 -5.08 1.67
C PHE A 31 -1.07 -6.19 2.60
N ILE A 32 -2.27 -6.00 3.15
CA ILE A 32 -2.88 -6.94 4.10
C ILE A 32 -3.83 -7.89 3.36
N GLY A 33 -4.65 -7.35 2.44
CA GLY A 33 -5.60 -8.14 1.68
C GLY A 33 -6.70 -7.31 1.03
N MET A 34 -7.71 -7.99 0.50
CA MET A 34 -8.88 -7.37 -0.10
C MET A 34 -10.17 -7.98 0.45
N CYS A 35 -11.18 -7.13 0.65
CA CYS A 35 -12.54 -7.55 0.96
C CYS A 35 -13.35 -7.63 -0.33
N LEU A 36 -13.88 -8.83 -0.63
CA LEU A 36 -14.73 -9.12 -1.79
C LEU A 36 -16.20 -9.34 -1.41
N ASP A 37 -16.49 -9.41 -0.10
CA ASP A 37 -17.82 -9.73 0.42
C ASP A 37 -18.72 -8.49 0.58
N GLY A 38 -18.16 -7.30 0.45
CA GLY A 38 -18.88 -6.03 0.56
C GLY A 38 -19.55 -5.58 -0.75
N PRO A 39 -20.44 -4.56 -0.68
CA PRO A 39 -21.04 -3.94 -1.87
C PRO A 39 -20.01 -3.23 -2.75
N GLN A 40 -18.82 -2.98 -2.21
CA GLN A 40 -17.70 -2.37 -2.93
C GLN A 40 -16.43 -3.14 -2.64
N LEU A 41 -15.53 -3.14 -3.62
CA LEU A 41 -14.20 -3.71 -3.51
C LEU A 41 -13.34 -2.84 -2.59
N LEU A 42 -12.78 -3.41 -1.53
CA LEU A 42 -11.90 -2.69 -0.61
C LEU A 42 -10.53 -3.35 -0.53
N SER A 43 -9.47 -2.54 -0.66
CA SER A 43 -8.09 -2.95 -0.39
C SER A 43 -7.66 -2.51 1.00
N VAL A 44 -7.03 -3.40 1.74
CA VAL A 44 -6.56 -3.17 3.10
C VAL A 44 -5.04 -3.11 3.11
N TRP A 45 -4.52 -2.01 3.66
CA TRP A 45 -3.09 -1.71 3.73
C TRP A 45 -2.71 -1.37 5.17
N LYS A 46 -1.43 -1.56 5.53
CA LYS A 46 -0.90 -1.03 6.78
C LYS A 46 -1.06 0.49 6.80
N PHE A 47 -1.51 1.01 7.94
CA PHE A 47 -1.71 2.44 8.11
C PHE A 47 -0.37 3.17 8.31
N CYS A 48 -0.11 4.19 7.50
CA CYS A 48 1.05 5.06 7.60
C CYS A 48 0.63 6.42 8.19
N SER A 49 0.88 6.64 9.49
CA SER A 49 0.45 7.84 10.22
C SER A 49 1.01 9.16 9.68
N ARG A 50 2.17 9.11 9.00
CA ARG A 50 2.83 10.27 8.39
C ARG A 50 2.32 10.62 6.98
N GLY A 51 1.44 9.79 6.42
CA GLY A 51 0.96 9.94 5.05
C GLY A 51 1.96 9.43 4.01
N SER A 52 1.75 9.83 2.77
CA SER A 52 2.64 9.50 1.65
C SER A 52 3.93 10.32 1.69
N LEU A 53 4.95 9.87 0.97
CA LEU A 53 6.18 10.65 0.82
C LEU A 53 5.90 12.03 0.22
N ASN A 54 4.96 12.12 -0.73
CA ASN A 54 4.52 13.41 -1.28
C ASN A 54 3.92 14.32 -0.21
N ASP A 55 3.09 13.79 0.70
CA ASP A 55 2.51 14.57 1.80
C ASP A 55 3.60 15.16 2.70
N ILE A 56 4.64 14.37 2.99
CA ILE A 56 5.77 14.78 3.84
C ILE A 56 6.58 15.89 3.14
N ILE A 57 6.87 15.73 1.85
CA ILE A 57 7.65 16.69 1.06
C ILE A 57 6.89 18.03 0.92
N VAL A 58 5.59 17.98 0.58
CA VAL A 58 4.79 19.19 0.33
C VAL A 58 4.46 19.94 1.62
N LYS A 59 4.14 19.23 2.70
CA LYS A 59 3.78 19.88 3.98
C LYS A 59 4.98 20.56 4.65
N GLY A 60 6.22 20.14 4.34
CA GLY A 60 7.42 20.66 5.00
C GLY A 60 7.40 20.43 6.52
N SER A 61 6.64 19.45 7.01
CA SER A 61 6.44 19.19 8.44
C SER A 61 7.68 18.62 9.14
N MET A 62 8.74 18.36 8.39
CA MET A 62 10.02 17.85 8.87
C MET A 62 11.17 18.56 8.15
N THR A 63 12.26 18.83 8.87
CA THR A 63 13.50 19.33 8.27
C THR A 63 14.12 18.24 7.41
N MET A 64 14.08 18.42 6.08
CA MET A 64 14.74 17.52 5.14
C MET A 64 16.19 17.95 4.93
N ASP A 65 17.04 17.65 5.91
CA ASP A 65 18.48 17.81 5.73
C ASP A 65 19.05 16.76 4.76
N SER A 66 20.27 16.99 4.29
CA SER A 66 20.92 16.11 3.31
C SER A 66 21.08 14.66 3.79
N PHE A 67 21.22 14.44 5.10
CA PHE A 67 21.37 13.10 5.66
C PHE A 67 20.02 12.36 5.66
N PHE A 68 18.94 13.04 6.01
CA PHE A 68 17.59 12.50 5.94
C PHE A 68 17.21 12.17 4.48
N ILE A 69 17.48 13.07 3.53
CA ILE A 69 17.23 12.83 2.10
C ILE A 69 18.02 11.62 1.61
N PHE A 70 19.30 11.52 1.98
CA PHE A 70 20.13 10.37 1.62
C PHE A 70 19.59 9.06 2.20
N SER A 71 19.19 9.07 3.47
CA SER A 71 18.60 7.89 4.13
C SER A 71 17.32 7.45 3.42
N LEU A 72 16.45 8.40 3.08
CA LEU A 72 15.23 8.12 2.32
C LEU A 72 15.52 7.51 0.94
N MET A 73 16.48 8.06 0.19
CA MET A 73 16.87 7.52 -1.11
C MET A 73 17.38 6.08 -1.00
N ARG A 74 18.19 5.79 0.03
CA ARG A 74 18.70 4.44 0.28
C ARG A 74 17.57 3.48 0.62
N ASP A 75 16.62 3.90 1.46
CA ASP A 75 15.49 3.05 1.83
C ASP A 75 14.60 2.75 0.61
N ILE A 76 14.44 3.69 -0.34
CA ILE A 76 13.70 3.45 -1.60
C ILE A 76 14.44 2.48 -2.54
N ALA A 77 15.77 2.51 -2.55
CA ALA A 77 16.59 1.67 -3.43
C ALA A 77 16.77 0.22 -2.94
N ASN A 78 16.49 -0.03 -1.65
CA ASN A 78 16.56 -1.35 -1.00
C ASN A 78 15.31 -2.21 -1.28
#